data_AF-A0AAD7NNK8-F1
#
_entry.id   AF-A0AAD7NNK8-F1
#
_cell.length_a   1.000
_cell.length_b   1.000
_cell.length_c   1.000
_cell.angle_alpha   90.00
_cell.angle_beta   90.00
_cell.angle_gamma   90.00
#
_symmetry.space_group_name_H-M   'P 1'
#
loop_
_entity.id
_entity.type
_entity.pdbx_description
1 polymer ?
#
loop_
_entity_poly.entity_id
_entity_poly.type
_entity_poly.pdbx_seq_one_letter_code
_entity_poly.pdbx_strand_id
1 'polypeptide(L)'
;MLHAQITLLFVHPSFHCHGIGAMLLDHAKQHVAVGLNINGLSGISAGEVLLEVRCFEKNPRALKFYERGGFVRRVGAEEWREQVQEYLALLVWLKL
;
A
#
# COMPACT_ATOMS: atom_id res chain seq x y z
N MET A 1 13.76 -1.17 10.49
CA MET A 1 12.55 -1.30 9.64
C MET A 1 11.51 -0.26 10.03
N LEU A 2 11.18 0.66 9.14
CA LEU A 2 10.07 1.61 9.31
C LEU A 2 8.78 0.99 8.79
N HIS A 3 7.69 1.16 9.53
CA HIS A 3 6.37 0.68 9.14
C HIS A 3 5.45 1.85 8.82
N ALA A 4 4.87 1.84 7.62
CA ALA A 4 3.88 2.80 7.17
C ALA A 4 2.67 2.08 6.58
N GLN A 5 1.52 2.76 6.54
CA GLN A 5 0.27 2.20 6.03
C GLN A 5 -0.40 3.15 5.04
N ILE A 6 -0.85 2.60 3.90
CA ILE A 6 -1.84 3.24 3.04
C ILE A 6 -3.23 2.90 3.61
N THR A 7 -3.90 3.89 4.20
CA THR A 7 -5.26 3.70 4.73
C THR A 7 -6.29 3.55 3.63
N LEU A 8 -6.18 4.36 2.57
CA LEU A 8 -7.08 4.32 1.43
C LEU A 8 -6.37 4.88 0.19
N LEU A 9 -6.58 4.23 -0.96
CA LEU A 9 -6.27 4.78 -2.27
C LEU A 9 -7.50 4.63 -3.14
N PHE A 10 -8.09 5.76 -3.53
CA PHE A 10 -9.32 5.81 -4.30
C PHE A 10 -9.13 6.67 -5.55
N VAL A 11 -9.66 6.18 -6.67
CA VAL A 11 -9.78 6.93 -7.91
C VAL A 11 -11.25 6.93 -8.28
N HIS A 12 -11.81 8.09 -8.60
CA HIS A 12 -13.20 8.18 -9.04
C HIS A 12 -13.39 7.37 -10.34
N PRO A 13 -14.53 6.65 -10.54
CA PRO A 13 -14.74 5.78 -11.70
C PRO A 13 -14.48 6.41 -13.06
N SER A 14 -14.86 7.69 -13.24
CA SER A 14 -14.62 8.43 -14.48
C SER A 14 -13.15 8.57 -14.88
N PHE A 15 -12.23 8.29 -13.95
CA PHE A 15 -10.78 8.42 -14.14
C PHE A 15 -10.05 7.07 -14.05
N HIS A 16 -10.78 5.95 -13.99
CA HIS A 16 -10.17 4.62 -14.05
C HIS A 16 -9.46 4.41 -15.38
N CYS A 17 -8.42 3.57 -15.39
CA CYS A 17 -7.63 3.23 -16.60
C CYS A 17 -6.79 4.38 -17.19
N HIS A 18 -6.67 5.52 -16.52
CA HIS A 18 -5.81 6.65 -16.96
C HIS A 18 -4.43 6.69 -16.26
N GLY A 19 -4.02 5.61 -15.60
CA GLY A 19 -2.75 5.56 -14.85
C GLY A 19 -2.72 6.34 -13.53
N ILE A 20 -3.78 7.08 -13.18
CA ILE A 20 -3.85 7.91 -11.96
C ILE A 20 -3.61 7.09 -10.69
N GLY A 21 -4.16 5.88 -10.61
CA GLY A 21 -3.93 5.01 -9.45
C GLY A 21 -2.44 4.69 -9.26
N ALA A 22 -1.73 4.37 -10.35
CA ALA A 22 -0.30 4.07 -10.30
C ALA A 22 0.52 5.31 -9.89
N MET A 23 0.19 6.47 -10.45
CA MET A 23 0.81 7.75 -10.08
C MET A 23 0.63 8.05 -8.58
N LEU A 24 -0.57 7.85 -8.03
CA LEU A 24 -0.84 8.03 -6.59
C LEU A 24 -0.05 7.04 -5.73
N LEU A 25 0.06 5.78 -6.18
CA LEU A 25 0.81 4.75 -5.46
C LEU A 25 2.32 5.06 -5.43
N ASP A 26 2.86 5.51 -6.55
CA ASP A 26 4.27 5.92 -6.63
C ASP A 26 4.55 7.15 -5.76
N HIS A 27 3.63 8.12 -5.77
CA HIS A 27 3.71 9.27 -4.89
C HIS A 27 3.68 8.86 -3.41
N ALA A 28 2.82 7.92 -3.02
CA ALA A 28 2.76 7.41 -1.64
C ALA A 28 4.09 6.73 -1.23
N LYS A 29 4.67 5.89 -2.09
CA LYS A 29 5.97 5.25 -1.83
C LYS A 29 7.09 6.28 -1.70
N GLN A 30 7.11 7.29 -2.58
CA GLN A 30 8.07 8.39 -2.50
C GLN A 30 7.88 9.20 -1.23
N HIS A 31 6.66 9.50 -0.83
CA HIS A 31 6.40 10.25 0.40
C HIS A 31 6.86 9.49 1.65
N VAL A 32 6.66 8.18 1.70
CA VAL A 32 7.22 7.36 2.79
C VAL A 32 8.76 7.37 2.73
N ALA A 33 9.38 7.38 1.54
CA ALA A 33 10.83 7.47 1.43
C ALA A 33 11.39 8.87 1.76
N VAL A 34 10.66 9.96 1.45
CA VAL A 34 11.12 11.36 1.57
C VAL A 34 10.69 12.01 2.89
N GLY A 35 9.51 11.69 3.44
CA GLY A 35 9.08 12.16 4.76
C GLY A 35 10.03 11.74 5.88
N LEU A 36 10.81 10.68 5.66
CA LEU A 36 11.92 10.26 6.51
C LEU A 36 13.13 11.21 6.46
N ASN A 37 13.38 11.85 5.31
CA ASN A 37 14.45 12.83 5.16
C ASN A 37 14.08 14.20 5.77
N ILE A 38 12.79 14.55 5.89
CA ILE A 38 12.35 15.89 6.32
C ILE A 38 12.17 15.97 7.86
N ASN A 39 11.77 14.90 8.54
CA ASN A 39 11.46 14.92 9.99
C ASN A 39 12.65 14.61 10.91
N GLY A 40 13.90 14.77 10.45
CA GLY A 40 15.08 14.63 11.32
C GLY A 40 15.42 13.20 11.75
N LEU A 41 14.84 12.18 11.12
CA LEU A 41 15.32 10.79 11.20
C LEU A 41 16.54 10.60 10.29
N SER A 42 17.53 11.50 10.42
CA SER A 42 18.80 11.53 9.68
C SER A 42 19.76 10.44 10.16
N GLY A 43 19.26 9.21 10.18
CA GLY A 43 19.97 8.02 10.64
C GLY A 43 19.25 6.70 10.34
N ILE A 44 18.00 6.75 9.83
CA ILE A 44 17.42 5.57 9.17
C ILE A 44 18.06 5.54 7.79
N SER A 45 19.12 4.74 7.65
CA SER A 45 19.58 4.24 6.36
C SER A 45 18.35 3.93 5.52
N ALA A 46 18.38 4.13 4.20
CA ALA A 46 17.30 3.69 3.30
C ALA A 46 16.91 2.18 3.42
N GLY A 47 17.56 1.45 4.33
CA GLY A 47 17.26 0.13 4.80
C GLY A 47 15.88 0.00 5.45
N GLU A 48 15.05 -0.73 4.71
CA GLU A 48 13.85 -1.43 5.18
C GLU A 48 12.67 -0.53 5.53
N VAL A 49 12.02 -0.03 4.48
CA VAL A 49 10.64 0.48 4.56
C VAL A 49 9.67 -0.65 4.29
N LEU A 50 8.77 -0.91 5.23
CA LEU A 50 7.60 -1.76 5.08
C LEU A 50 6.35 -0.87 4.91
N LEU A 51 5.77 -0.89 3.72
CA LEU A 51 4.50 -0.22 3.43
C LEU A 51 3.37 -1.23 3.33
N GLU A 52 2.34 -1.06 4.13
CA GLU A 52 1.18 -1.97 4.17
C GLU A 52 -0.06 -1.35 3.55
N VAL A 53 -0.87 -2.21 2.93
CA VAL A 53 -2.23 -1.90 2.51
C VAL A 53 -3.16 -3.05 2.79
N ARG A 54 -4.38 -2.74 3.24
CA ARG A 54 -5.45 -3.72 3.41
C ARG A 54 -6.44 -3.58 2.27
N CYS A 55 -6.78 -4.69 1.63
CA CYS A 55 -7.65 -4.71 0.45
C CYS A 55 -8.69 -5.82 0.58
N PHE A 56 -9.95 -5.57 0.23
CA PHE A 56 -10.97 -6.60 0.25
C PHE A 56 -10.64 -7.74 -0.72
N GLU A 57 -10.75 -8.98 -0.24
CA GLU A 57 -10.49 -10.20 -1.03
C GLU A 57 -11.35 -10.26 -2.30
N LYS A 58 -12.60 -9.78 -2.21
CA LYS A 58 -13.53 -9.76 -3.33
C LYS A 58 -13.22 -8.69 -4.39
N ASN A 59 -12.16 -7.90 -4.21
CA ASN A 59 -11.74 -6.86 -5.15
C ASN A 59 -10.47 -7.26 -5.91
N PRO A 60 -10.58 -8.19 -6.89
CA PRO A 60 -9.43 -8.70 -7.62
C PRO A 60 -8.70 -7.62 -8.43
N ARG A 61 -9.40 -6.53 -8.78
CA ARG A 61 -8.79 -5.39 -9.47
C ARG A 61 -7.79 -4.68 -8.57
N ALA A 62 -8.15 -4.41 -7.32
CA ALA A 62 -7.28 -3.73 -6.38
C ALA A 62 -6.11 -4.63 -5.94
N LEU A 63 -6.35 -5.93 -5.71
CA LEU A 63 -5.29 -6.90 -5.43
C LEU A 63 -4.24 -6.90 -6.54
N LYS A 64 -4.65 -7.12 -7.80
CA LYS A 64 -3.75 -7.10 -8.96
C LYS A 64 -3.06 -5.75 -9.17
N PHE A 65 -3.73 -4.66 -8.82
CA PHE A 65 -3.15 -3.32 -8.89
C PHE A 65 -1.96 -3.18 -7.93
N TYR A 66 -2.11 -3.59 -6.67
CA TYR A 66 -1.03 -3.55 -5.69
C TYR A 66 0.08 -4.56 -6.00
N GLU A 67 -0.25 -5.77 -6.44
CA GLU A 67 0.73 -6.78 -6.89
C GLU A 67 1.61 -6.26 -8.03
N ARG A 68 1.02 -5.60 -9.03
CA ARG A 68 1.77 -4.92 -10.11
C ARG A 68 2.64 -3.78 -9.58
N GLY A 69 2.23 -3.16 -8.48
CA GLY A 69 3.00 -2.18 -7.73
C GLY A 69 4.13 -2.80 -6.89
N GLY A 70 4.38 -4.11 -6.97
CA GLY A 70 5.41 -4.80 -6.22
C GLY A 70 5.03 -5.14 -4.78
N PHE A 71 3.74 -5.04 -4.42
CA PHE A 71 3.27 -5.54 -3.14
C PHE A 71 3.14 -7.07 -3.19
N VAL A 72 3.45 -7.71 -2.07
CA VAL A 72 3.30 -9.16 -1.87
C VAL A 72 2.24 -9.39 -0.81
N ARG A 73 1.36 -10.35 -1.06
CA ARG A 73 0.34 -10.76 -0.09
C ARG A 73 1.00 -11.47 1.10
N ARG A 74 0.66 -11.06 2.32
CA ARG A 74 1.05 -11.77 3.54
C ARG A 74 0.11 -12.95 3.76
N VAL A 75 0.64 -14.17 3.66
CA VAL A 75 -0.13 -15.40 3.89
C VAL A 75 -0.52 -15.47 5.37
N GLY A 76 -1.80 -15.76 5.66
CA GLY A 76 -2.31 -15.90 7.02
C GLY A 76 -2.54 -14.59 7.76
N ALA A 77 -2.51 -13.46 7.06
CA ALA A 77 -2.74 -12.12 7.61
C ALA A 77 -4.08 -11.53 7.14
N GLU A 78 -5.07 -12.37 6.87
CA GLU A 78 -6.42 -11.97 6.54
C GLU A 78 -7.20 -11.47 7.78
N GLU A 79 -7.93 -10.38 7.63
CA GLU A 79 -8.76 -9.80 8.69
C GLU A 79 -10.23 -9.80 8.27
N TRP A 80 -11.11 -10.42 9.08
CA TRP A 80 -12.55 -10.32 8.86
C TRP A 80 -13.09 -8.98 9.36
N ARG A 81 -13.83 -8.27 8.50
CA ARG A 81 -14.54 -7.03 8.86
C ARG A 81 -16.03 -7.29 8.96
N GLU A 82 -16.54 -7.33 10.19
CA GLU A 82 -17.96 -7.59 10.46
C GLU A 82 -18.89 -6.55 9.83
N GLN A 83 -18.52 -5.26 9.82
CA GLN A 83 -19.38 -4.19 9.31
C GLN A 83 -19.72 -4.33 7.81
N VAL A 84 -18.86 -5.00 7.06
CA VAL A 84 -19.00 -5.20 5.61
C VAL A 84 -19.06 -6.68 5.23
N GLN A 85 -19.01 -7.58 6.22
CA GLN A 85 -19.03 -9.03 6.05
C GLN A 85 -18.01 -9.53 5.02
N GLU A 86 -16.77 -9.04 5.12
CA GLU A 86 -15.72 -9.35 4.14
C GLU A 86 -14.34 -9.51 4.77
N TYR A 87 -13.52 -10.36 4.14
CA TYR A 87 -12.11 -10.47 4.44
C TYR A 87 -11.29 -9.37 3.76
N LEU A 88 -10.34 -8.82 4.51
CA LEU A 88 -9.27 -7.96 4.02
C LEU A 88 -7.97 -8.77 3.90
N ALA A 89 -7.39 -8.81 2.71
CA ALA A 89 -6.02 -9.22 2.48
C ALA A 89 -5.06 -8.14 2.98
N LEU A 90 -3.99 -8.53 3.68
CA LEU A 90 -2.84 -7.67 3.93
C LEU A 90 -1.81 -7.84 2.80
N LEU A 91 -1.44 -6.72 2.16
CA LEU A 91 -0.35 -6.68 1.20
C LEU A 91 0.77 -5.76 1.70
N VAL A 92 2.01 -6.18 1.49
CA VAL A 92 3.22 -5.47 1.93
C VAL A 92 4.12 -5.14 0.76
N TRP A 93 4.70 -3.95 0.76
CA TRP A 93 5.79 -3.56 -0.11
C TRP A 93 7.02 -3.32 0.74
N LEU A 94 8.12 -4.00 0.43
CA LEU A 94 9.39 -3.87 1.12
C LEU A 94 10.40 -3.19 0.20
N LYS A 95 11.03 -2.12 0.67
CA LYS A 95 12.22 -1.54 0.04
C LYS A 95 13.42 -1.79 0.94
N LEU A 96 14.35 -2.62 0.45
CA LEU A 96 15.64 -2.90 1.06
C LEU A 96 16.65 -1.79 0.74
#